data_AF-X0ZVB8-F1
#
_entry.id   AF-X0ZVB8-F1
#
_cell.length_a   1.000
_cell.length_b   1.000
_cell.length_c   1.000
_cell.angle_alpha   90.00
_cell.angle_beta   90.00
_cell.angle_gamma   90.00
#
_symmetry.space_group_name_H-M   'P 1'
#
loop_
_entity.id
_entity.type
_entity.pdbx_description
1 polymer ?
#
loop_
_entity_poly.entity_id
_entity_poly.type
_entity_poly.pdbx_seq_one_letter_code
_entity_poly.pdbx_strand_id
1 'polypeptide(L)'
;AALGLNTFFTGYNASGIGVNTLVRDDPFRFAASQTGIGTNTDNAVVLAAFIDRPVASQNNASLADLYDRMVGETTQAASITRSVAEGARVFEDTLRGQKMATSGVALDEEAVRMISFQRSFQASARYIATLTELFDLVVSL
;
A
#
# COMPACT_ATOMS: atom_id res chain seq x y z
N ALA A 1 -12.06 26.01 30.15
CA ALA A 1 -11.78 27.41 29.78
C ALA A 1 -11.73 27.51 28.26
N ALA A 2 -12.76 28.09 27.63
CA ALA A 2 -12.87 28.26 26.17
C ALA A 2 -12.54 29.70 25.71
N LEU A 3 -12.00 30.52 26.62
CA LEU A 3 -11.69 31.94 26.37
C LEU A 3 -10.20 32.19 26.06
N GLY A 4 -9.35 31.16 25.97
CA GLY A 4 -7.92 31.29 25.64
C GLY A 4 -7.06 32.07 26.65
N LEU A 5 -7.67 32.66 27.68
CA LEU A 5 -6.97 33.32 28.77
C LEU A 5 -6.37 32.25 29.70
N ASN A 6 -5.05 32.29 29.88
CA ASN A 6 -4.26 31.38 30.72
C ASN A 6 -4.23 29.91 30.27
N THR A 7 -4.35 29.61 28.97
CA THR A 7 -4.15 28.25 28.45
C THR A 7 -2.73 28.07 27.89
N PHE A 8 -2.07 26.95 28.23
CA PHE A 8 -0.75 26.59 27.68
C PHE A 8 -0.84 26.22 26.18
N PHE A 9 -1.92 25.52 25.79
CA PHE A 9 -2.17 25.15 24.41
C PHE A 9 -3.22 26.07 23.74
N THR A 10 -3.13 26.17 22.42
CA THR A 10 -4.08 26.81 21.50
C THR A 10 -4.53 25.81 20.43
N GLY A 11 -5.55 26.16 19.66
CA GLY A 11 -6.10 25.32 18.60
C GLY A 11 -7.29 24.49 19.05
N TYR A 12 -8.00 23.91 18.07
CA TYR A 12 -9.20 23.09 18.29
C TYR A 12 -9.17 21.77 17.51
N ASN A 13 -8.09 21.50 16.77
CA ASN A 13 -7.88 20.29 15.99
C ASN A 13 -6.38 19.96 15.91
N ALA A 14 -6.04 18.79 15.33
CA ALA A 14 -4.67 18.31 15.24
C ALA A 14 -3.76 19.18 14.34
N SER A 15 -4.29 19.91 13.37
CA SER A 15 -3.48 20.77 12.49
C SER A 15 -3.23 22.16 13.08
N GLY A 16 -4.11 22.63 13.96
CA GLY A 16 -4.05 23.94 14.60
C GLY A 16 -3.58 23.90 16.05
N ILE A 17 -3.31 22.72 16.62
CA ILE A 17 -2.79 22.61 17.98
C ILE A 17 -1.39 23.21 18.07
N GLY A 18 -1.15 23.99 19.12
CA GLY A 18 0.14 24.62 19.34
C GLY A 18 0.28 25.15 20.76
N VAL A 19 1.46 25.68 21.09
CA VAL A 19 1.71 26.40 22.34
C VAL A 19 1.23 27.84 22.19
N ASN A 20 0.60 28.36 23.23
CA ASN A 20 0.15 29.75 23.28
C ASN A 20 1.32 30.71 23.01
N THR A 21 1.14 31.64 22.09
CA THR A 21 2.19 32.57 21.64
C THR A 21 2.75 33.41 22.78
N LEU A 22 1.93 33.76 23.78
CA LEU A 22 2.41 34.51 24.95
C LEU A 22 3.47 33.73 25.75
N VAL A 23 3.37 32.41 25.81
CA VAL A 23 4.37 31.55 26.50
C VAL A 23 5.51 31.19 25.56
N ARG A 24 5.22 30.97 24.28
CA ARG A 24 6.23 30.63 23.28
C ARG A 24 7.23 31.78 23.05
N ASP A 25 6.73 33.00 22.95
CA ASP A 25 7.54 34.18 22.64
C ASP A 25 8.23 34.73 23.91
N ASP A 26 7.69 34.44 25.10
CA ASP A 26 8.27 34.78 26.41
C ASP A 26 8.04 33.65 27.44
N PRO A 27 8.99 32.68 27.56
CA PRO A 27 8.85 31.54 28.46
C PRO A 27 8.69 31.89 29.95
N PHE A 28 9.11 33.09 30.38
CA PHE A 28 8.93 33.53 31.78
C PHE A 28 7.46 33.75 32.14
N ARG A 29 6.58 33.83 31.14
CA ARG A 29 5.12 33.92 31.34
C ARG A 29 4.47 32.58 31.67
N PHE A 30 5.22 31.49 31.63
CA PHE A 30 4.71 30.19 32.09
C PHE A 30 4.56 30.18 33.61
N ALA A 31 3.31 30.11 34.08
CA ALA A 31 3.00 29.94 35.49
C ALA A 31 3.15 28.47 35.91
N ALA A 32 4.34 28.08 36.39
CA ALA A 32 4.59 26.74 36.92
C ALA A 32 3.87 26.47 38.27
N SER A 33 3.55 27.53 39.00
CA SER A 33 2.80 27.47 40.26
C SER A 33 1.33 27.79 40.06
N GLN A 34 0.48 27.22 40.91
CA GLN A 34 -0.93 27.62 41.03
C GLN A 34 -1.17 28.71 42.09
N THR A 35 -0.18 28.97 42.96
CA THR A 35 -0.34 29.80 44.16
C THR A 35 0.53 31.06 44.18
N GLY A 36 1.55 31.17 43.30
CA GLY A 36 2.35 32.39 43.17
C GLY A 36 3.79 32.12 42.73
N ILE A 37 4.59 33.18 42.64
CA ILE A 37 5.99 33.08 42.22
C ILE A 37 6.83 32.52 43.38
N GLY A 38 7.62 31.47 43.12
CA GLY A 38 8.57 30.90 44.09
C GLY A 38 7.93 30.05 45.20
N THR A 39 6.65 29.70 45.10
CA THR A 39 5.94 28.91 46.12
C THR A 39 5.94 27.41 45.84
N ASN A 40 5.56 26.98 44.62
CA ASN A 40 5.52 25.57 44.21
C ASN A 40 5.59 25.41 42.68
N THR A 41 5.57 24.16 42.20
CA THR A 41 5.61 23.81 40.76
C THR A 41 4.46 22.91 40.34
N ASP A 42 3.36 22.90 41.10
CA ASP A 42 2.28 21.92 40.93
C ASP A 42 1.63 21.98 39.55
N ASN A 43 1.53 23.17 38.94
CA ASN A 43 0.97 23.30 37.59
C ASN A 43 1.87 22.64 36.53
N ALA A 44 3.19 22.73 36.69
CA ALA A 44 4.14 22.05 35.82
C ALA A 44 4.06 20.52 35.96
N VAL A 45 3.85 20.01 37.18
CA VAL A 45 3.64 18.58 37.44
C VAL A 45 2.34 18.10 36.79
N VAL A 46 1.25 18.86 36.93
CA VAL A 46 -0.04 18.55 36.28
C VAL A 46 0.08 18.55 34.75
N LEU A 47 0.83 19.50 34.18
CA LEU A 47 1.08 19.56 32.75
C LEU A 47 1.93 18.37 32.26
N ALA A 48 2.97 17.98 33.02
CA ALA A 48 3.80 16.83 32.68
C ALA A 48 3.02 15.52 32.69
N ALA A 49 2.09 15.36 33.64
CA ALA A 49 1.21 14.19 33.75
C ALA A 49 -0.04 14.28 32.85
N PHE A 50 -0.18 15.32 32.02
CA PHE A 50 -1.40 15.56 31.26
C PHE A 50 -1.72 14.45 30.25
N ILE A 51 -0.68 13.84 29.66
CA ILE A 51 -0.84 12.78 28.65
C ILE A 51 -1.50 11.52 29.22
N ASP A 52 -1.26 11.22 30.50
CA ASP A 52 -1.80 10.06 31.21
C ASP A 52 -3.14 10.35 31.89
N ARG A 53 -3.62 11.60 31.83
CA ARG A 53 -4.85 12.00 32.51
C ARG A 53 -6.09 11.43 31.79
N PRO A 54 -7.02 10.79 32.51
CA PRO A 54 -8.28 10.32 31.94
C PRO A 54 -9.10 11.43 31.31
N VAL A 55 -9.57 11.21 30.09
CA VAL A 55 -10.48 12.09 29.37
C VAL A 55 -11.90 11.52 29.48
N ALA A 56 -12.77 12.22 30.20
CA ALA A 56 -14.12 11.75 30.50
C ALA A 56 -14.97 11.49 29.24
N SER A 57 -14.80 12.28 28.18
CA SER A 57 -15.51 12.07 26.91
C SER A 57 -15.05 10.83 26.14
N GLN A 58 -13.91 10.24 26.51
CA GLN A 58 -13.29 9.11 25.84
C GLN A 58 -13.30 7.86 26.74
N ASN A 59 -14.38 7.63 27.48
CA ASN A 59 -14.53 6.50 28.42
C ASN A 59 -13.38 6.43 29.44
N ASN A 60 -12.91 7.58 29.93
CA ASN A 60 -11.78 7.71 30.86
C ASN A 60 -10.44 7.16 30.32
N ALA A 61 -10.30 7.02 29.01
CA ALA A 61 -9.01 6.78 28.37
C ALA A 61 -8.08 7.99 28.53
N SER A 62 -6.78 7.74 28.70
CA SER A 62 -5.76 8.78 28.59
C SER A 62 -5.46 9.12 27.12
N LEU A 63 -4.73 10.22 26.87
CA LEU A 63 -4.26 10.55 25.53
C LEU A 63 -3.24 9.53 25.02
N ALA A 64 -2.40 8.98 25.91
CA ALA A 64 -1.49 7.88 25.60
C ALA A 64 -2.27 6.65 25.10
N ASP A 65 -3.29 6.22 25.82
CA ASP A 65 -4.09 5.05 25.43
C ASP A 65 -4.80 5.24 24.09
N LEU A 66 -5.28 6.46 23.82
CA LEU A 66 -5.95 6.79 22.56
C LEU A 66 -4.97 6.77 21.39
N TYR A 67 -3.75 7.28 21.61
CA TYR A 67 -2.69 7.25 20.61
C TYR A 67 -2.27 5.81 20.30
N ASP A 68 -2.05 5.00 21.32
CA ASP A 68 -1.66 3.59 21.16
C ASP A 68 -2.74 2.79 20.42
N ARG A 69 -4.02 3.02 20.73
CA ARG A 69 -5.14 2.41 19.99
C ARG A 69 -5.15 2.83 18.53
N MET A 70 -4.99 4.12 18.23
CA MET A 70 -4.97 4.61 16.85
C MET A 70 -3.82 3.99 16.04
N VAL A 71 -2.62 3.90 16.63
CA VAL A 71 -1.47 3.24 16.01
C VAL A 71 -1.71 1.74 15.82
N GLY A 72 -2.27 1.07 16.83
CA GLY A 72 -2.62 -0.34 16.79
C GLY A 72 -3.64 -0.67 15.70
N GLU A 73 -4.74 0.09 15.62
CA GLU A 73 -5.77 -0.05 14.59
C GLU A 73 -5.21 0.17 13.19
N THR A 74 -4.39 1.21 13.00
CA THR A 74 -3.78 1.52 11.70
C THR A 74 -2.82 0.40 11.26
N THR A 75 -2.00 -0.09 12.19
CA THR A 75 -1.04 -1.17 11.92
C THR A 75 -1.76 -2.48 11.60
N GLN A 76 -2.81 -2.80 12.36
CA GLN A 76 -3.63 -3.98 12.13
C GLN A 76 -4.34 -3.92 10.78
N ALA A 77 -4.94 -2.78 10.43
CA ALA A 77 -5.59 -2.57 9.14
C ALA A 77 -4.59 -2.75 7.99
N ALA A 78 -3.40 -2.15 8.08
CA ALA A 78 -2.34 -2.29 7.08
C ALA A 78 -1.90 -3.75 6.89
N SER A 79 -1.77 -4.50 7.99
CA SER A 79 -1.41 -5.93 7.97
C SER A 79 -2.47 -6.79 7.28
N ILE A 80 -3.75 -6.55 7.59
CA ILE A 80 -4.88 -7.23 6.97
C ILE A 80 -4.92 -6.93 5.47
N THR A 81 -4.84 -5.65 5.08
CA THR A 81 -4.86 -5.25 3.66
C THR A 81 -3.71 -5.88 2.88
N ARG A 82 -2.50 -5.96 3.46
CA ARG A 82 -1.36 -6.63 2.83
C ARG A 82 -1.62 -8.12 2.61
N SER A 83 -2.16 -8.81 3.61
CA SER A 83 -2.48 -10.24 3.51
C SER A 83 -3.54 -10.52 2.44
N VAL A 84 -4.57 -9.67 2.37
CA VAL A 84 -5.62 -9.76 1.33
C VAL A 84 -5.05 -9.51 -0.06
N ALA A 85 -4.19 -8.50 -0.21
CA ALA A 85 -3.53 -8.19 -1.49
C ALA A 85 -2.65 -9.35 -1.97
N GLU A 86 -1.88 -9.98 -1.07
CA GLU A 86 -1.06 -11.15 -1.41
C GLU A 86 -1.94 -12.34 -1.83
N GLY A 87 -3.03 -12.60 -1.10
CA GLY A 87 -4.00 -13.65 -1.46
C GLY A 87 -4.63 -13.42 -2.83
N ALA A 88 -5.00 -12.17 -3.14
CA ALA A 88 -5.54 -11.80 -4.45
C ALA A 88 -4.50 -11.97 -5.57
N ARG A 89 -3.22 -11.67 -5.31
CA ARG A 89 -2.13 -11.89 -6.27
C ARG A 89 -1.94 -13.37 -6.57
N VAL A 90 -1.87 -14.22 -5.53
CA VAL A 90 -1.76 -15.68 -5.70
C VAL A 90 -2.96 -16.23 -6.48
N PHE A 91 -4.16 -15.72 -6.23
CA PHE A 91 -5.36 -16.11 -6.97
C PHE A 91 -5.30 -15.69 -8.44
N GLU A 92 -4.83 -14.48 -8.74
CA GLU A 92 -4.62 -14.00 -10.11
C GLU A 92 -3.59 -14.86 -10.86
N ASP A 93 -2.45 -15.15 -10.24
CA ASP A 93 -1.42 -16.04 -10.80
C ASP A 93 -1.99 -17.44 -11.10
N THR A 94 -2.84 -17.96 -10.23
CA THR A 94 -3.51 -19.26 -10.43
C THR A 94 -4.45 -19.22 -11.65
N LEU A 95 -5.30 -18.19 -11.75
CA LEU A 95 -6.20 -18.01 -12.90
C LEU A 95 -5.41 -17.81 -14.20
N ARG A 96 -4.30 -17.08 -14.15
CA ARG A 96 -3.40 -16.89 -15.29
C ARG A 96 -2.78 -18.22 -15.72
N GLY A 97 -2.34 -19.04 -14.76
CA GLY A 97 -1.86 -20.40 -15.01
C GLY A 97 -2.92 -21.28 -15.69
N GLN A 98 -4.15 -21.28 -15.18
CA GLN A 98 -5.27 -22.02 -15.80
C GLN A 98 -5.57 -21.53 -17.22
N LYS A 99 -5.56 -20.21 -17.45
CA LYS A 99 -5.73 -19.64 -18.79
C LYS A 99 -4.64 -20.11 -19.74
N MET A 100 -3.38 -20.11 -19.32
CA MET A 100 -2.26 -20.60 -20.14
C MET A 100 -2.33 -22.11 -20.39
N ALA A 101 -2.87 -22.91 -19.47
CA ALA A 101 -3.06 -24.35 -19.70
C ALA A 101 -4.09 -24.65 -20.81
N THR A 102 -5.17 -23.85 -20.88
CA THR A 102 -6.24 -24.06 -21.88
C THR A 102 -5.99 -23.34 -23.20
N SER A 103 -5.46 -22.12 -23.14
CA SER A 103 -5.33 -21.23 -24.30
C SER A 103 -3.88 -20.84 -24.62
N GLY A 104 -2.93 -21.30 -23.82
CA GLY A 104 -1.52 -21.13 -24.11
C GLY A 104 -1.09 -22.04 -25.26
N VAL A 105 -0.11 -21.57 -26.01
CA VAL A 105 0.56 -22.35 -27.05
C VAL A 105 2.00 -22.57 -26.62
N ALA A 106 2.50 -23.78 -26.82
CA ALA A 106 3.91 -24.07 -26.64
C ALA A 106 4.67 -23.61 -27.90
N LEU A 107 5.52 -22.58 -27.77
CA LEU A 107 6.33 -22.06 -28.87
C LEU A 107 7.16 -23.15 -29.56
N ASP A 108 7.66 -24.11 -28.78
CA ASP A 108 8.45 -25.23 -29.30
C ASP A 108 7.59 -26.16 -30.17
N GLU A 109 6.35 -26.46 -29.76
CA GLU A 109 5.46 -27.27 -30.57
C GLU A 109 5.02 -26.54 -31.85
N GLU A 110 4.73 -25.24 -31.75
CA GLU A 110 4.40 -24.42 -32.92
C GLU A 110 5.59 -24.32 -33.89
N ALA A 111 6.82 -24.24 -33.38
CA ALA A 111 8.02 -24.28 -34.21
C ALA A 111 8.20 -25.64 -34.90
N VAL A 112 7.94 -26.75 -34.20
CA VAL A 112 7.96 -28.10 -34.81
C VAL A 112 6.88 -28.24 -35.88
N ARG A 113 5.65 -27.76 -35.62
CA ARG A 113 4.56 -27.73 -36.62
C ARG A 113 4.95 -26.89 -37.83
N MET A 114 5.56 -25.73 -37.63
CA MET A 114 6.07 -24.87 -38.71
C MET A 114 7.11 -25.59 -39.56
N ILE A 115 8.13 -26.21 -38.96
CA ILE A 115 9.17 -26.95 -39.69
C ILE A 115 8.56 -28.13 -40.47
N SER A 116 7.58 -28.83 -39.89
CA SER A 116 6.86 -29.92 -40.55
C SER A 116 6.10 -29.42 -41.80
N PHE A 117 5.39 -28.30 -41.69
CA PHE A 117 4.70 -27.68 -42.83
C PHE A 117 5.68 -27.20 -43.91
N GLN A 118 6.81 -26.61 -43.53
CA GLN A 118 7.86 -26.20 -44.47
C GLN A 118 8.43 -27.40 -45.24
N ARG A 119 8.72 -28.51 -44.55
CA ARG A 119 9.20 -29.75 -45.20
C ARG A 119 8.16 -30.36 -46.12
N SER A 120 6.90 -30.39 -45.69
CA SER A 120 5.79 -30.89 -46.51
C SER A 120 5.63 -30.06 -47.78
N PHE A 121 5.71 -28.73 -47.67
CA PHE A 121 5.67 -27.83 -48.82
C PHE A 121 6.84 -28.07 -49.79
N GLN A 122 8.08 -28.23 -49.28
CA GLN A 122 9.24 -28.56 -50.12
C GLN A 122 9.08 -29.90 -50.83
N ALA A 123 8.52 -30.91 -50.16
CA ALA A 123 8.24 -32.21 -50.76
C ALA A 123 7.17 -32.09 -51.88
N SER A 124 6.07 -31.38 -51.63
CA SER A 124 5.04 -31.12 -52.64
C SER A 124 5.59 -30.34 -53.84
N ALA A 125 6.44 -29.34 -53.61
CA ALA A 125 7.07 -28.58 -54.70
C ALA A 125 7.97 -29.47 -55.57
N ARG A 126 8.78 -30.35 -54.97
CA ARG A 126 9.58 -31.34 -55.71
C ARG A 126 8.71 -32.32 -56.49
N TYR A 127 7.64 -32.82 -55.89
CA TYR A 127 6.70 -33.72 -56.55
C TYR A 127 6.06 -33.08 -57.79
N ILE A 128 5.59 -31.83 -57.67
CA ILE A 128 5.05 -31.07 -58.80
C ILE A 128 6.12 -30.89 -59.89
N ALA A 129 7.34 -30.51 -59.53
CA ALA A 129 8.44 -30.38 -60.50
C ALA A 129 8.68 -31.69 -61.26
N THR A 130 8.72 -32.84 -60.56
CA THR A 130 8.89 -34.14 -61.22
C THR A 130 7.71 -34.50 -62.13
N LEU A 131 6.47 -34.13 -61.76
CA LEU A 131 5.31 -34.34 -62.62
C LEU A 131 5.39 -33.46 -63.87
N THR A 132 5.82 -32.20 -63.74
CA THR A 132 6.04 -31.30 -64.88
C THR A 132 7.09 -31.87 -65.83
N GLU A 133 8.22 -32.36 -65.31
CA GLU A 133 9.25 -33.02 -66.12
C GLU A 133 8.72 -34.25 -66.87
N LEU A 134 7.88 -35.06 -66.24
CA LEU A 134 7.25 -36.21 -66.89
C LEU A 134 6.24 -35.81 -67.97
N PHE A 135 5.45 -34.74 -67.75
CA PHE A 135 4.52 -34.22 -68.75
C PHE A 135 5.25 -33.67 -69.97
N ASP A 136 6.33 -32.91 -69.77
CA ASP A 136 7.13 -32.37 -70.87
C ASP A 136 7.74 -33.50 -71.72
N LEU A 137 8.22 -34.58 -71.08
CA LEU A 137 8.74 -35.77 -71.78
C LEU A 137 7.68 -36.41 -72.68
N VAL A 138 6.46 -36.62 -72.17
CA VAL A 138 5.35 -37.25 -72.92
C VAL A 138 4.87 -36.37 -74.07
N VAL A 139 4.85 -35.05 -73.92
CA VAL A 139 4.44 -34.11 -74.98
C VAL A 139 5.52 -33.95 -76.06
N SER A 140 6.79 -34.14 -75.71
CA SER A 140 7.93 -34.04 -76.64
C SER A 140 8.16 -35.29 -77.51
N LEU A 141 7.40 -36.36 -77.28
CA LEU A 141 7.39 -37.64 -78.00
C LEU A 141 6.25 -37.69 -79.02
#